data_AF-A0A8S3H1M7-F1
#
_entry.id   AF-A0A8S3H1M7-F1
#
_cell.length_a   1.000
_cell.length_b   1.000
_cell.length_c   1.000
_cell.angle_alpha   90.00
_cell.angle_beta   90.00
_cell.angle_gamma   90.00
#
_symmetry.space_group_name_H-M   'P 1'
#
loop_
_entity.id
_entity.type
_entity.pdbx_description
1 polymer ?
#
loop_
_entity_poly.entity_id
_entity_poly.type
_entity_poly.pdbx_seq_one_letter_code
_entity_poly.pdbx_strand_id
1 'polypeptide(L)'
;MPSRFPPVVFYTPTELGCLEAEFIDSQRVWTEYALKRQEANTQNKRLTLDDLDDSCDRDIPRINTLFQKDRHVLAYDKGWRVRH
;
A
#
# COMPACT_ATOMS: atom_id res chain seq x y z
N MET A 1 -1.57 43.85 19.58
CA MET A 1 -2.18 42.71 18.87
C MET A 1 -1.84 41.45 19.65
N PRO A 2 -2.80 40.61 20.06
CA PRO A 2 -2.49 39.47 20.91
C PRO A 2 -1.89 38.34 20.08
N SER A 3 -0.61 38.03 20.31
CA SER A 3 0.07 36.82 19.87
C SER A 3 -0.43 35.63 20.72
N ARG A 4 -1.60 35.08 20.38
CA ARG A 4 -2.30 34.12 21.27
C ARG A 4 -2.30 32.67 20.81
N PHE A 5 -1.81 32.35 19.62
CA PHE A 5 -1.83 30.98 19.13
C PHE A 5 -0.42 30.41 19.02
N PRO A 6 0.02 29.57 19.98
CA PRO A 6 1.28 28.86 19.86
C PRO A 6 1.22 27.93 18.63
N PRO A 7 2.32 27.78 17.86
CA PRO A 7 2.35 27.00 16.62
C PRO A 7 1.98 25.53 16.83
N VAL A 8 2.05 25.03 18.07
CA VAL A 8 1.61 23.69 18.47
C VAL A 8 0.15 23.39 18.10
N VAL A 9 -0.72 24.40 18.04
CA VAL A 9 -2.13 24.25 17.62
C VAL A 9 -2.25 23.91 16.13
N PHE A 10 -1.26 24.29 15.31
CA PHE A 10 -1.26 24.03 13.87
C PHE A 10 -0.55 22.73 13.47
N TYR A 11 0.29 22.18 14.35
CA TYR A 11 1.13 21.02 14.04
C TYR A 11 0.91 19.80 14.94
N THR A 12 -0.09 19.79 15.85
CA THR A 12 -0.47 18.55 16.53
C THR A 12 -1.00 17.57 15.47
N PRO A 13 -0.28 16.47 15.15
CA PRO A 13 -0.76 15.51 14.16
C PRO A 13 -1.92 14.77 14.81
N THR A 14 -3.14 14.98 14.31
CA THR A 14 -4.35 14.33 14.85
C THR A 14 -4.39 12.83 14.58
N GLU A 15 -3.47 12.31 13.77
CA GLU A 15 -3.39 10.90 13.42
C GLU A 15 -1.93 10.48 13.41
N LEU A 16 -1.43 10.04 14.57
CA LEU A 16 -0.28 9.14 14.61
C LEU A 16 -0.74 7.79 14.07
N GLY A 17 -0.91 7.69 12.75
CA GLY A 17 -0.97 6.42 12.06
C GLY A 17 0.36 5.71 12.32
N CYS A 18 0.33 4.72 13.21
CA CYS A 18 1.53 3.99 13.57
C CYS A 18 1.94 3.07 12.41
N LEU A 19 3.24 2.95 12.16
CA LEU A 19 3.81 1.94 11.24
C LEU A 19 3.33 0.52 11.59
N GLU A 20 2.99 0.27 12.85
CA GLU A 20 2.42 -0.99 13.31
C GLU A 20 1.03 -1.27 12.70
N ALA A 21 0.19 -0.25 12.53
CA ALA A 21 -1.11 -0.40 11.87
C ALA A 21 -0.92 -0.76 10.39
N GLU A 22 0.00 -0.10 9.69
CA GLU A 22 0.34 -0.44 8.30
C GLU A 22 0.89 -1.87 8.16
N PHE A 23 1.69 -2.35 9.13
CA PHE A 23 2.21 -3.71 9.09
C PHE A 23 1.08 -4.74 9.24
N ILE A 24 0.17 -4.52 10.19
CA ILE A 24 -0.96 -5.43 10.44
C ILE A 24 -1.93 -5.42 9.26
N ASP A 25 -2.23 -4.25 8.69
CA ASP A 25 -3.12 -4.12 7.54
C ASP A 25 -2.51 -4.74 6.28
N SER A 26 -1.19 -4.59 6.07
CA SER A 26 -0.50 -5.23 4.95
C SER A 26 -0.65 -6.75 4.95
N GLN A 27 -0.56 -7.40 6.12
CA GLN A 27 -0.73 -8.84 6.22
C GLN A 27 -2.13 -9.26 5.76
N ARG A 28 -3.17 -8.50 6.16
CA ARG A 28 -4.55 -8.77 5.77
C ARG A 28 -4.72 -8.65 4.26
N VAL A 29 -4.27 -7.55 3.67
CA VAL A 29 -4.46 -7.34 2.23
C VAL A 29 -3.72 -8.39 1.39
N TRP A 30 -2.51 -8.78 1.77
CA TRP A 30 -1.79 -9.83 1.06
C TRP A 30 -2.49 -11.20 1.18
N THR A 31 -3.12 -11.51 2.31
CA THR A 31 -3.93 -12.73 2.45
C THR A 31 -5.18 -12.71 1.57
N GLU A 32 -5.89 -11.57 1.52
CA GLU A 32 -7.07 -11.39 0.67
C GLU A 32 -6.71 -11.48 -0.82
N TYR A 33 -5.61 -10.86 -1.23
CA TYR A 33 -5.09 -10.95 -2.58
C TYR A 33 -4.77 -12.38 -2.99
N ALA A 34 -4.13 -13.16 -2.12
CA ALA A 34 -3.80 -14.55 -2.40
C ALA A 34 -5.06 -15.38 -2.66
N LEU A 35 -6.12 -15.16 -1.88
CA LEU A 35 -7.41 -15.81 -2.06
C LEU A 35 -8.10 -15.37 -3.37
N LYS A 36 -8.25 -14.07 -3.60
CA LYS A 36 -8.84 -13.52 -4.83
C LYS A 36 -8.10 -13.98 -6.09
N ARG A 37 -6.77 -14.08 -6.03
CA ARG A 37 -5.95 -14.62 -7.12
C ARG A 37 -6.26 -16.10 -7.38
N GLN A 38 -6.46 -16.90 -6.33
CA GLN A 38 -6.83 -18.30 -6.47
C GLN A 38 -8.23 -18.45 -7.08
N GLU A 39 -9.20 -17.66 -6.61
CA GLU A 39 -10.57 -17.63 -7.15
C GLU A 39 -10.63 -17.19 -8.61
N ALA A 40 -9.85 -16.17 -8.97
CA ALA A 40 -9.74 -15.73 -10.36
C ALA A 40 -9.13 -16.84 -11.23
N ASN A 41 -8.09 -17.54 -10.75
CA ASN A 41 -7.49 -18.66 -11.46
C ASN A 41 -8.47 -19.85 -11.63
N THR A 42 -9.27 -20.19 -10.61
CA THR A 42 -10.27 -21.27 -10.74
C THR A 42 -11.40 -20.88 -11.69
N GLN A 43 -11.75 -19.60 -11.77
CA GLN A 43 -12.70 -19.06 -12.73
C GLN A 43 -12.09 -18.78 -14.13
N ASN A 44 -10.79 -19.03 -14.33
CA ASN A 44 -10.03 -18.64 -15.53
C ASN A 44 -10.19 -17.15 -15.90
N LYS A 45 -10.39 -16.29 -14.91
CA LYS A 45 -10.48 -14.83 -15.06
C LYS A 45 -9.17 -14.18 -14.69
N ARG A 46 -8.88 -13.05 -15.33
CA ARG A 46 -7.76 -12.19 -14.96
C ARG A 46 -8.24 -11.19 -13.92
N LEU A 47 -7.60 -11.19 -12.75
CA LEU A 47 -7.85 -10.23 -11.68
C LEU A 47 -7.53 -8.80 -12.17
N THR A 48 -8.45 -7.85 -11.99
CA THR A 48 -8.26 -6.45 -12.36
C THR A 48 -8.04 -5.57 -11.13
N LEU A 49 -7.63 -4.31 -11.35
CA LEU A 49 -7.39 -3.36 -10.27
C LEU A 49 -8.68 -2.99 -9.53
N ASP A 50 -9.82 -3.00 -10.23
CA ASP A 50 -11.14 -2.72 -9.64
C ASP A 50 -11.52 -3.70 -8.51
N ASP A 51 -11.04 -4.95 -8.57
CA ASP A 51 -11.29 -5.95 -7.52
C ASP A 51 -10.49 -5.69 -6.23
N LEU A 52 -9.58 -4.72 -6.25
CA LEU A 52 -8.54 -4.46 -5.25
C LEU A 52 -8.50 -3.00 -4.76
N ASP A 53 -9.40 -2.14 -5.24
CA ASP A 53 -9.35 -0.69 -5.01
C ASP A 53 -9.63 -0.28 -3.55
N ASP A 54 -10.26 -1.14 -2.74
CA ASP A 54 -10.49 -0.90 -1.30
C ASP A 54 -9.21 -0.96 -0.45
N SER A 55 -8.13 -1.56 -0.99
CA SER A 55 -6.87 -1.83 -0.29
C SER A 55 -5.70 -0.97 -0.81
N CYS A 56 -5.98 0.00 -1.68
CA CYS A 56 -5.03 0.66 -2.57
C CYS A 56 -3.84 1.38 -1.87
N ASP A 57 -3.99 1.82 -0.61
CA ASP A 57 -2.99 2.71 0.03
C ASP A 57 -2.46 2.29 1.41
N ARG A 58 -2.86 1.13 1.95
CA ARG A 58 -2.57 0.73 3.33
C ARG A 58 -1.50 -0.36 3.51
N ASP A 59 -0.80 -0.74 2.43
CA ASP A 59 0.08 -1.93 2.46
C ASP A 59 1.56 -1.68 2.18
N ILE A 60 2.37 -2.62 2.67
CA ILE A 60 3.81 -2.71 2.48
C ILE A 60 4.17 -4.12 1.98
N PRO A 61 4.78 -4.32 0.79
CA PRO A 61 4.80 -3.45 -0.39
C PRO A 61 3.38 -3.18 -0.92
N ARG A 62 3.16 -1.98 -1.48
CA ARG A 62 1.84 -1.58 -2.01
C ARG A 62 1.34 -2.54 -3.07
N ILE A 63 0.13 -3.05 -2.92
CA ILE A 63 -0.46 -4.03 -3.83
C ILE A 63 -0.63 -3.50 -5.27
N ASN A 64 -0.80 -2.19 -5.42
CA ASN A 64 -0.84 -1.49 -6.70
C ASN A 64 0.41 -1.70 -7.57
N THR A 65 1.55 -2.00 -6.95
CA THR A 65 2.80 -2.29 -7.67
C THR A 65 2.67 -3.50 -8.60
N LEU A 66 1.73 -4.41 -8.33
CA LEU A 66 1.44 -5.55 -9.20
C LEU A 66 0.83 -5.15 -10.55
N PHE A 67 0.24 -3.96 -10.64
CA PHE A 67 -0.43 -3.42 -11.83
C PHE A 67 0.35 -2.27 -12.49
N GLN A 68 1.59 -2.03 -12.08
CA GLN A 68 2.47 -1.06 -12.74
C GLN A 68 2.74 -1.45 -14.19
N LYS A 69 2.73 -0.43 -15.07
CA LYS A 69 3.03 -0.59 -16.50
C LYS A 69 4.40 -1.22 -16.74
N ASP A 70 5.40 -0.81 -15.95
CA ASP A 70 6.79 -1.23 -16.14
C ASP A 70 7.20 -2.43 -15.26
N ARG A 71 6.23 -3.17 -14.70
CA ARG A 71 6.49 -4.31 -13.81
C ARG A 71 7.47 -5.33 -14.40
N HIS A 72 7.39 -5.57 -15.71
CA HIS A 72 8.26 -6.53 -16.38
C HIS A 72 9.72 -6.07 -16.43
N VAL A 73 9.96 -4.76 -16.52
CA VAL A 73 11.31 -4.18 -16.49
C VAL A 73 11.84 -4.17 -15.06
N LEU A 74 11.02 -3.76 -14.10
CA LEU A 74 11.37 -3.72 -12.67
C LEU A 74 11.69 -5.11 -12.09
N ALA A 75 11.19 -6.19 -12.69
CA ALA A 75 11.51 -7.55 -12.27
C ALA A 75 13.02 -7.86 -12.32
N TYR A 76 13.74 -7.24 -13.26
CA TYR A 76 15.19 -7.38 -13.44
C TYR A 76 16.00 -6.44 -12.56
N ASP A 77 15.36 -5.46 -11.91
CA ASP A 77 16.05 -4.50 -11.07
C ASP A 77 16.37 -5.07 -9.68
N LYS A 78 17.49 -5.81 -9.59
CA LYS A 78 17.98 -6.39 -8.33
C LYS A 78 18.95 -5.43 -7.62
N GLY A 79 18.96 -5.48 -6.29
CA GLY A 79 19.87 -4.66 -5.49
C GLY A 79 19.50 -3.18 -5.38
N TRP A 80 18.32 -2.78 -5.85
CA TRP A 80 17.89 -1.37 -5.87
C TRP A 80 17.91 -0.68 -4.49
N ARG A 81 17.63 -1.43 -3.41
CA ARG A 81 17.67 -0.89 -2.03
C ARG A 81 19.07 -0.51 -1.54
N VAL A 82 20.11 -1.17 -2.02
CA VAL A 82 21.51 -0.94 -1.59
C VAL A 82 22.19 0.13 -2.44
N ARG A 83 21.71 0.34 -3.68
CA ARG A 83 22.18 1.42 -4.54
C ARG A 83 21.73 2.81 -4.07
N HIS A 84 20.72 2.88 -3.20
CA HIS A 84 20.03 4.10 -2.81
C HIS A 84 20.46 4.64 -1.46
#